data_AF-A0A1B0D7Q2-F1
#
_entry.id   AF-A0A1B0D7Q2-F1
#
_cell.length_a   1.000
_cell.length_b   1.000
_cell.length_c   1.000
_cell.angle_alpha   90.00
_cell.angle_beta   90.00
_cell.angle_gamma   90.00
#
_symmetry.space_group_name_H-M   'P 1'
#
loop_
_entity.id
_entity.type
_entity.pdbx_description
1 polymer ?
#
loop_
_entity_poly.entity_id
_entity_poly.type
_entity_poly.pdbx_seq_one_letter_code
_entity_poly.pdbx_strand_id
1 'polypeptide(L)'
;MAGSNRSGDLADAQKSIPIGTICAILTTSIVYLSCVLLFAGTVDNLLLRDKFGQSIGGKLVVANMAWPNQWVILIGSFLSTLGAGLQSLTGAPRLLQAIARDSIIPFLSPFSVSSSRGEPTRALILTVCICQCGILLGNVDHLAPLLSMFFLMCYGFVNLACFLQTILRTPNWRPRFKYYHWSLSLIGLALCISVMFMTSWYFALIAMGMAVLIYKYIEYR
;
A
#
# COMPACT_ATOMS: atom_id res chain seq x y z
N MET A 1 2.07 3.22 -5.46
CA MET A 1 0.92 3.41 -6.39
C MET A 1 0.30 4.80 -6.32
N ALA A 2 0.44 5.58 -5.23
CA ALA A 2 -0.14 6.92 -5.16
C ALA A 2 0.31 7.88 -6.28
N GLY A 3 1.56 7.75 -6.76
CA GLY A 3 2.10 8.59 -7.84
C GLY A 3 1.41 8.48 -9.19
N SER A 4 0.67 7.38 -9.46
CA SER A 4 -0.08 7.19 -10.70
C SER A 4 -1.56 7.56 -10.59
N ASN A 5 -2.08 7.86 -9.39
CA ASN A 5 -3.50 8.16 -9.17
C ASN A 5 -3.96 9.47 -9.84
N ARG A 6 -3.02 10.31 -10.28
CA ARG A 6 -3.25 11.60 -10.95
C ARG A 6 -2.64 11.62 -12.36
N SER A 7 -2.49 10.45 -12.99
CA SER A 7 -1.86 10.34 -14.31
C SER A 7 -2.55 11.18 -15.40
N GLY A 8 -3.87 11.36 -15.31
CA GLY A 8 -4.64 12.18 -16.26
C GLY A 8 -4.43 13.69 -16.14
N ASP A 9 -3.91 14.16 -15.00
CA ASP A 9 -3.69 15.59 -14.72
C ASP A 9 -2.22 16.02 -14.99
N LEU A 10 -1.36 15.08 -15.39
CA LEU A 10 0.07 15.33 -15.63
C LEU A 10 0.33 15.82 -17.05
N ALA A 11 1.14 16.88 -17.18
CA ALA A 11 1.60 17.39 -18.48
C ALA A 11 2.36 16.33 -19.31
N ASP A 12 3.20 15.52 -18.65
CA ASP A 12 3.82 14.33 -19.24
C ASP A 12 3.86 13.19 -18.21
N ALA A 13 2.86 12.31 -18.28
CA ALA A 13 2.74 11.16 -17.39
C ALA A 13 3.87 10.13 -17.60
N GLN A 14 4.37 9.97 -18.83
CA GLN A 14 5.36 8.94 -19.15
C GLN A 14 6.72 9.23 -18.51
N LYS A 15 7.09 10.52 -18.40
CA LYS A 15 8.32 10.94 -17.74
C LYS A 15 8.14 11.18 -16.24
N SER A 16 7.05 11.83 -15.82
CA SER A 16 6.88 12.27 -14.43
C SER A 16 6.61 11.12 -13.46
N ILE A 17 5.84 10.10 -13.86
CA ILE A 17 5.53 8.96 -12.98
C ILE A 17 6.79 8.19 -12.56
N PRO A 18 7.66 7.71 -13.47
CA PRO A 18 8.84 6.94 -13.06
C PRO A 18 9.83 7.77 -12.24
N ILE A 19 10.10 9.02 -12.64
CA ILE A 19 11.05 9.88 -11.91
C ILE A 19 10.51 10.20 -10.51
N GLY A 20 9.26 10.66 -10.42
CA GLY A 20 8.65 11.01 -9.14
C GLY A 20 8.56 9.82 -8.18
N THR A 21 8.20 8.64 -8.69
CA THR A 21 8.09 7.43 -7.86
C THR A 21 9.45 6.97 -7.34
N ILE A 22 10.48 6.92 -8.18
CA ILE A 22 11.82 6.50 -7.76
C ILE A 22 12.42 7.51 -6.77
N CYS A 23 12.31 8.81 -7.05
CA CYS A 23 12.79 9.84 -6.13
C CYS A 23 12.09 9.75 -4.77
N ALA A 24 10.76 9.57 -4.73
CA ALA A 24 10.03 9.43 -3.48
C ALA A 24 10.45 8.19 -2.68
N ILE A 25 10.69 7.05 -3.34
CA ILE A 25 11.19 5.82 -2.69
C ILE A 25 12.58 6.06 -2.09
N LEU A 26 13.48 6.71 -2.83
CA LEU A 26 14.82 7.00 -2.34
C LEU A 26 14.79 7.96 -1.15
N THR A 27 14.01 9.05 -1.23
CA THR A 27 13.88 10.01 -0.12
C THR A 27 13.33 9.34 1.14
N THR A 28 12.24 8.57 1.03
CA THR A 28 11.65 7.88 2.18
C THR A 28 12.58 6.82 2.76
N SER A 29 13.30 6.08 1.92
CA SER A 29 14.29 5.09 2.37
C SER A 29 15.45 5.74 3.13
N ILE A 30 15.98 6.86 2.62
CA ILE A 30 17.03 7.62 3.30
C ILE A 30 16.56 8.11 4.67
N VAL A 31 15.33 8.64 4.74
CA VAL A 31 14.74 9.10 6.01
C VAL A 31 14.57 7.94 6.99
N TYR A 32 14.05 6.78 6.56
CA TYR A 32 13.90 5.64 7.45
C TYR A 32 15.24 5.09 7.95
N LEU A 33 16.22 4.93 7.07
CA LEU A 33 17.55 4.43 7.45
C LEU A 33 18.29 5.41 8.37
N SER A 34 18.19 6.71 8.10
CA SER A 34 18.81 7.73 8.97
C SER A 34 18.13 7.76 10.35
N CYS A 35 16.80 7.66 10.43
CA CYS A 35 16.09 7.56 11.70
C CYS A 35 16.51 6.33 12.52
N VAL A 36 16.71 5.17 11.88
CA VAL A 36 17.20 3.96 12.56
C VAL A 36 18.58 4.20 13.18
N LEU A 37 19.51 4.77 12.42
CA LEU A 37 20.87 5.07 12.92
C LEU A 37 20.86 6.11 14.04
N LEU A 38 20.05 7.16 13.90
CA LEU A 38 19.93 8.21 14.91
C LEU A 38 19.33 7.66 16.20
N PHE A 39 18.23 6.89 16.14
CA PHE A 39 17.65 6.29 17.34
C PHE A 39 18.57 5.30 18.03
N ALA A 40 19.35 4.53 17.26
CA ALA A 40 20.36 3.64 17.83
C ALA A 40 21.49 4.39 18.56
N GLY A 41 21.80 5.62 18.14
CA GLY A 41 22.85 6.45 18.74
C GLY A 41 22.39 7.35 19.89
N THR A 42 21.09 7.66 20.00
CA THR A 42 20.59 8.67 20.95
C THR A 42 19.65 8.14 22.03
N VAL A 43 19.08 6.94 21.89
CA VAL A 43 18.07 6.42 22.81
C VAL A 43 18.53 5.12 23.46
N ASP A 44 18.33 5.02 24.77
CA ASP A 44 18.57 3.79 25.51
C ASP A 44 17.72 2.62 24.99
N ASN A 45 18.34 1.45 24.87
CA ASN A 45 17.71 0.22 24.37
C ASN A 45 16.48 -0.19 25.19
N LEU A 46 16.52 0.02 26.51
CA LEU A 46 15.38 -0.31 27.38
C LEU A 46 14.16 0.55 27.05
N LEU A 47 14.37 1.84 26.75
CA LEU A 47 13.31 2.77 26.41
C LEU A 47 12.73 2.49 25.02
N LEU A 48 13.55 2.08 24.05
CA LEU A 48 13.08 1.70 22.70
C LEU A 48 12.18 0.47 22.70
N ARG A 49 12.29 -0.42 23.69
CA ARG A 49 11.46 -1.62 23.82
C ARG A 49 10.11 -1.34 24.50
N ASP A 50 9.96 -0.19 25.15
CA ASP A 50 8.72 0.22 25.81
C ASP A 50 7.81 0.97 24.82
N LYS A 51 6.94 0.23 24.14
CA LYS A 51 6.03 0.74 23.10
C LYS A 51 5.14 1.90 23.59
N PHE A 52 4.70 1.85 24.85
CA PHE A 52 3.77 2.84 25.41
C PHE A 52 4.48 3.92 26.24
N GLY A 53 5.80 3.85 26.37
CA GLY A 53 6.59 4.82 27.12
C GLY A 53 6.17 4.92 28.58
N GLN A 54 5.76 3.81 29.21
CA GLN A 54 5.42 3.80 30.64
C GLN A 54 6.60 4.27 31.50
N SER A 55 7.82 3.97 31.06
CA SER A 55 9.07 4.38 31.70
C SER A 55 9.29 5.91 31.70
N ILE A 56 8.60 6.66 30.84
CA ILE A 56 8.68 8.12 30.71
C ILE A 56 7.34 8.82 31.01
N GLY A 57 6.48 8.18 31.80
CA GLY A 57 5.18 8.74 32.21
C GLY A 57 4.13 8.71 31.10
N GLY A 58 4.18 7.74 30.19
CA GLY A 58 3.21 7.56 29.10
C GLY A 58 3.41 8.49 27.91
N LYS A 59 4.59 9.10 27.79
CA LYS A 59 4.95 9.98 26.67
C LYS A 59 5.49 9.17 25.50
N LEU A 60 5.33 9.68 24.30
CA LEU A 60 5.85 9.05 23.09
C LEU A 60 7.37 9.30 22.99
N VAL A 61 8.17 8.24 22.90
CA VAL A 61 9.65 8.31 22.91
C VAL A 61 10.19 9.29 21.86
N VAL A 62 9.65 9.22 20.64
CA VAL A 62 10.01 10.13 19.53
C VAL A 62 9.62 11.58 19.81
N ALA A 63 8.50 11.82 20.50
CA ALA A 63 8.07 13.17 20.85
C ALA A 63 8.96 13.79 21.93
N ASN A 64 9.55 12.99 22.82
CA ASN A 64 10.45 13.49 23.86
C ASN A 64 11.76 14.06 23.28
N MET A 65 12.20 13.57 22.12
CA MET A 65 13.39 14.05 21.41
C MET A 65 13.12 15.27 20.51
N ALA A 66 11.85 15.65 20.33
CA ALA A 66 11.48 16.67 19.36
C ALA A 66 11.82 18.09 19.86
N TRP A 67 12.60 18.81 19.07
CA TRP A 67 12.79 20.27 19.22
C TRP A 67 11.80 21.01 18.30
N PRO A 68 11.16 22.12 18.72
CA PRO A 68 11.30 22.83 20.00
C PRO A 68 10.39 22.33 21.12
N ASN A 69 9.34 21.57 20.82
CA ASN A 69 8.40 21.05 21.81
C ASN A 69 7.82 19.70 21.37
N GLN A 70 7.52 18.84 22.35
CA GLN A 70 6.99 17.48 22.21
C GLN A 70 5.66 17.45 21.43
N TRP A 71 4.85 18.50 21.59
CA TRP A 71 3.55 18.64 20.93
C TRP A 71 3.64 18.68 19.40
N VAL A 72 4.79 19.07 18.84
CA VAL A 72 4.98 19.13 17.38
C VAL A 72 4.82 17.74 16.76
N ILE A 73 5.43 16.71 17.36
CA ILE A 73 5.31 15.33 16.88
C ILE A 73 3.91 14.79 17.16
N LEU A 74 3.33 15.11 18.31
CA LEU A 74 2.00 14.59 18.68
C LEU A 74 0.90 15.13 17.75
N ILE A 75 0.84 16.45 17.55
CA ILE A 75 -0.13 17.09 16.66
C ILE A 75 0.17 16.73 15.20
N GLY A 76 1.45 16.75 14.79
CA GLY A 76 1.86 16.45 13.43
C GLY A 76 1.52 15.01 13.01
N SER A 77 1.83 14.03 13.86
CA SER A 77 1.50 12.61 13.61
C SER A 77 -0.01 12.36 13.60
N PHE A 78 -0.77 13.03 14.49
CA PHE A 78 -2.23 12.94 14.50
C PHE A 78 -2.85 13.47 13.21
N LEU A 79 -2.50 14.68 12.79
CA LEU A 79 -2.99 15.28 11.53
C LEU A 79 -2.54 14.48 10.31
N SER A 80 -1.29 13.97 10.30
CA SER A 80 -0.77 13.13 9.23
C SER A 80 -1.55 11.81 9.11
N THR A 81 -1.84 11.16 10.24
CA THR A 81 -2.60 9.89 10.27
C THR A 81 -4.04 10.10 9.82
N LEU A 82 -4.70 11.19 10.26
CA LEU A 82 -6.03 11.56 9.77
C LEU A 82 -6.04 11.82 8.26
N GLY A 83 -5.05 12.56 7.76
CA GLY A 83 -4.91 12.83 6.32
C GLY A 83 -4.74 11.56 5.49
N ALA A 84 -3.87 10.64 5.94
CA ALA A 84 -3.68 9.33 5.30
C ALA A 84 -4.95 8.47 5.33
N GLY A 85 -5.69 8.51 6.44
CA GLY A 85 -6.99 7.84 6.59
C GLY A 85 -8.02 8.37 5.60
N LEU A 86 -8.19 9.70 5.50
CA LEU A 86 -9.11 10.35 4.57
C LEU A 86 -8.75 10.06 3.10
N GLN A 87 -7.46 10.07 2.76
CA GLN A 87 -6.99 9.71 1.42
C GLN A 87 -7.36 8.25 1.08
N SER A 88 -7.16 7.33 2.02
CA SER A 88 -7.47 5.91 1.81
C SER A 88 -8.98 5.68 1.70
N LEU A 89 -9.77 6.37 2.53
CA LEU A 89 -11.23 6.29 2.54
C LEU A 89 -11.87 6.83 1.26
N THR A 90 -11.26 7.83 0.63
CA THR A 90 -11.74 8.38 -0.65
C THR A 90 -11.19 7.63 -1.86
N GLY A 91 -9.99 7.06 -1.75
CA GLY A 91 -9.33 6.32 -2.83
C GLY A 91 -9.92 4.93 -3.07
N ALA A 92 -10.12 4.12 -2.02
CA ALA A 92 -10.57 2.75 -2.15
C ALA A 92 -11.95 2.60 -2.83
N PRO A 93 -12.99 3.40 -2.50
CA PRO A 93 -14.29 3.33 -3.18
C PRO A 93 -14.20 3.66 -4.67
N ARG A 94 -13.32 4.59 -5.06
CA ARG A 94 -13.13 4.99 -6.47
C ARG A 94 -12.47 3.87 -7.27
N LEU A 95 -11.50 3.17 -6.69
CA LEU A 95 -10.89 1.98 -7.30
C LEU A 95 -11.93 0.88 -7.49
N LEU A 96 -12.75 0.60 -6.47
CA LEU A 96 -13.81 -0.39 -6.58
C LEU A 96 -14.86 -0.02 -7.63
N GLN A 97 -15.24 1.26 -7.69
CA GLN A 97 -16.17 1.77 -8.71
C GLN A 97 -15.59 1.62 -10.12
N ALA A 98 -14.30 1.90 -10.32
CA ALA A 98 -13.65 1.73 -11.62
C ALA A 98 -13.71 0.26 -12.08
N ILE A 99 -13.34 -0.68 -11.20
CA ILE A 99 -13.42 -2.12 -11.48
C ILE A 99 -14.86 -2.55 -11.79
N ALA A 100 -15.85 -2.01 -11.07
CA ALA A 100 -17.25 -2.32 -11.31
C ALA A 100 -17.79 -1.76 -12.65
N ARG A 101 -17.27 -0.62 -13.11
CA ARG A 101 -17.63 -0.03 -14.42
C ARG A 101 -17.09 -0.85 -15.58
N ASP A 102 -15.91 -1.44 -15.43
CA ASP A 102 -15.31 -2.30 -16.45
C ASP A 102 -16.09 -3.61 -16.66
N SER A 103 -17.10 -3.91 -15.81
CA SER A 103 -18.01 -5.05 -15.93
C SER A 103 -17.34 -6.43 -16.04
N ILE A 104 -16.07 -6.51 -15.62
CA ILE A 104 -15.25 -7.73 -15.62
C ILE A 104 -15.86 -8.78 -14.69
N ILE A 105 -16.30 -8.35 -13.51
CA ILE A 105 -16.92 -9.20 -12.48
C ILE A 105 -18.39 -8.80 -12.32
N PRO A 106 -19.36 -9.62 -12.78
CA PRO A 106 -20.77 -9.22 -12.84
C PRO A 106 -21.40 -9.02 -11.46
N PHE A 107 -20.92 -9.74 -10.43
CA PHE A 107 -21.36 -9.55 -9.05
C PHE A 107 -20.99 -8.17 -8.47
N LEU A 108 -19.94 -7.52 -9.01
CA LEU A 108 -19.55 -6.16 -8.60
C LEU A 108 -20.34 -5.06 -9.30
N SER A 109 -21.19 -5.38 -10.28
CA SER A 109 -21.99 -4.41 -11.04
C SER A 109 -22.84 -3.45 -10.19
N PRO A 110 -23.40 -3.82 -9.01
CA PRO A 110 -24.16 -2.87 -8.18
C PRO A 110 -23.32 -1.72 -7.64
N PHE A 111 -21.99 -1.87 -7.57
CA PHE A 111 -21.05 -0.85 -7.09
C PHE A 111 -20.61 0.15 -8.17
N SER A 112 -21.02 -0.06 -9.43
CA SER A 112 -20.74 0.86 -10.54
C SER A 112 -21.54 2.17 -10.46
N VAL A 113 -22.67 2.15 -9.73
CA VAL A 113 -23.62 3.26 -9.62
C VAL A 113 -22.94 4.48 -8.99
N SER A 114 -23.02 5.60 -9.70
CA SER A 114 -22.55 6.90 -9.23
C SER A 114 -23.72 7.75 -8.76
N SER A 115 -23.54 8.50 -7.69
CA SER A 115 -24.46 9.58 -7.32
C SER A 115 -24.39 10.72 -8.35
N SER A 116 -25.38 11.64 -8.31
CA SER A 116 -25.46 12.82 -9.18
C SER A 116 -24.22 13.73 -9.14
N ARG A 117 -23.41 13.64 -8.08
CA ARG A 117 -22.15 14.39 -7.90
C ARG A 117 -20.89 13.61 -8.32
N GLY A 118 -21.02 12.43 -8.92
CA GLY A 118 -19.89 11.59 -9.30
C GLY A 118 -19.33 10.70 -8.18
N GLU A 119 -19.97 10.69 -7.00
CA GLU A 119 -19.46 9.97 -5.83
C GLU A 119 -19.99 8.52 -5.74
N PRO A 120 -19.11 7.54 -5.45
CA PRO A 120 -19.50 6.13 -5.35
C PRO A 120 -20.08 5.77 -3.97
N THR A 121 -21.35 6.08 -3.73
CA THR A 121 -22.00 5.89 -2.42
C THR A 121 -22.01 4.43 -1.95
N ARG A 122 -22.35 3.47 -2.82
CA ARG A 122 -22.39 2.05 -2.47
C ARG A 122 -21.01 1.47 -2.16
N ALA A 123 -19.99 1.84 -2.94
CA ALA A 123 -18.62 1.41 -2.70
C ALA A 123 -18.03 2.04 -1.43
N LEU A 124 -18.45 3.27 -1.11
CA LEU A 124 -18.07 3.95 0.12
C LEU A 124 -18.64 3.23 1.34
N ILE A 125 -19.93 2.86 1.32
CA ILE A 125 -20.56 2.07 2.39
C ILE A 125 -19.81 0.76 2.61
N LEU A 126 -19.49 0.02 1.54
CA LEU A 126 -18.72 -1.23 1.65
C LEU A 126 -17.34 -1.00 2.29
N THR A 127 -16.63 0.04 1.84
CA THR A 127 -15.32 0.41 2.40
C THR A 127 -15.42 0.72 3.90
N VAL A 128 -16.42 1.51 4.31
CA VAL A 128 -16.67 1.84 5.71
C VAL A 128 -16.99 0.58 6.52
N CYS A 129 -17.82 -0.33 6.01
CA CYS A 129 -18.11 -1.59 6.68
C CYS A 129 -16.84 -2.43 6.91
N ILE A 130 -15.99 -2.57 5.89
CA ILE A 130 -14.72 -3.31 6.01
C ILE A 130 -13.78 -2.63 7.01
N CYS A 131 -13.66 -1.30 6.94
CA CYS A 131 -12.87 -0.53 7.91
C CYS A 131 -13.39 -0.69 9.34
N GLN A 132 -14.71 -0.69 9.54
CA GLN A 132 -15.34 -0.88 10.85
C GLN A 132 -15.00 -2.25 11.43
N CYS A 133 -15.01 -3.32 10.63
CA CYS A 133 -14.54 -4.64 11.08
C CYS A 133 -13.07 -4.60 11.53
N GLY A 134 -12.21 -3.86 10.82
CA GLY A 134 -10.82 -3.65 11.22
C GLY A 134 -10.70 -2.89 12.55
N ILE A 135 -11.50 -1.85 12.76
CA ILE A 135 -11.51 -1.06 14.01
C ILE A 135 -11.96 -1.93 15.20
N LEU A 136 -12.95 -2.80 15.01
CA LEU A 136 -13.46 -3.70 16.06
C LEU A 136 -12.41 -4.72 16.54
N LEU A 137 -11.41 -5.06 15.72
CA LEU A 137 -10.29 -5.91 16.15
C LEU A 137 -9.38 -5.21 17.18
N GLY A 138 -9.43 -3.88 17.29
CA GLY A 138 -8.83 -3.10 18.38
C GLY A 138 -7.30 -3.09 18.49
N ASN A 139 -6.59 -3.94 17.73
CA ASN A 139 -5.13 -4.07 17.81
C ASN A 139 -4.47 -3.90 16.43
N VAL A 140 -3.69 -2.81 16.32
CA VAL A 140 -2.93 -2.47 15.10
C VAL A 140 -1.85 -3.51 14.79
N ASP A 141 -1.29 -4.18 15.78
CA ASP A 141 -0.24 -5.19 15.59
C ASP A 141 -0.74 -6.44 14.87
N HIS A 142 -2.05 -6.74 14.97
CA HIS A 142 -2.68 -7.83 14.21
C HIS A 142 -3.09 -7.40 12.81
N LEU A 143 -3.48 -6.13 12.63
CA LEU A 143 -3.87 -5.58 11.33
C LEU A 143 -2.67 -5.38 10.40
N ALA A 144 -1.52 -4.98 10.95
CA ALA A 144 -0.34 -4.65 10.14
C ALA A 144 0.12 -5.82 9.25
N PRO A 145 0.34 -7.05 9.77
CA PRO A 145 0.69 -8.19 8.94
C PRO A 145 -0.37 -8.51 7.87
N LEU A 146 -1.67 -8.42 8.23
CA LEU A 146 -2.77 -8.69 7.30
C LEU A 146 -2.76 -7.71 6.12
N LEU A 147 -2.62 -6.42 6.38
CA LEU A 147 -2.54 -5.39 5.33
C LEU A 147 -1.28 -5.55 4.47
N SER A 148 -0.13 -5.85 5.10
CA SER A 148 1.11 -6.12 4.39
C SER A 148 0.97 -7.27 3.39
N MET A 149 0.21 -8.31 3.69
CA MET A 149 -0.06 -9.41 2.76
C MET A 149 -0.76 -8.94 1.49
N PHE A 150 -1.82 -8.13 1.62
CA PHE A 150 -2.56 -7.61 0.46
C PHE A 150 -1.68 -6.72 -0.42
N PHE A 151 -0.84 -5.87 0.18
CA PHE A 151 0.10 -5.03 -0.58
C PHE A 151 1.20 -5.85 -1.27
N LEU A 152 1.81 -6.81 -0.56
CA LEU A 152 2.85 -7.68 -1.12
C LEU A 152 2.32 -8.53 -2.28
N MET A 153 1.09 -9.02 -2.17
CA MET A 153 0.43 -9.74 -3.25
C MET A 153 0.25 -8.85 -4.49
N CYS A 154 -0.24 -7.61 -4.30
CA CYS A 154 -0.44 -6.67 -5.40
C CYS A 154 0.89 -6.37 -6.12
N TYR A 155 1.96 -6.11 -5.35
CA TYR A 155 3.30 -5.92 -5.91
C TYR A 155 3.85 -7.17 -6.60
N GLY A 156 3.59 -8.35 -6.03
CA GLY A 156 3.91 -9.64 -6.63
C GLY A 156 3.27 -9.81 -8.00
N PHE A 157 1.96 -9.59 -8.12
CA PHE A 157 1.27 -9.75 -9.41
C PHE A 157 1.68 -8.73 -10.46
N VAL A 158 1.94 -7.48 -10.07
CA VAL A 158 2.48 -6.48 -11.01
C VAL A 158 3.84 -6.92 -11.54
N ASN A 159 4.73 -7.41 -10.67
CA ASN A 159 6.05 -7.92 -11.07
C ASN A 159 5.95 -9.18 -11.95
N LEU A 160 5.05 -10.11 -11.60
CA LEU A 160 4.80 -11.31 -12.38
C LEU A 160 4.26 -10.97 -13.77
N ALA A 161 3.28 -10.07 -13.87
CA ALA A 161 2.70 -9.65 -15.14
C ALA A 161 3.75 -9.02 -16.05
N CYS A 162 4.57 -8.09 -15.55
CA CYS A 162 5.66 -7.48 -16.31
C CYS A 162 6.69 -8.52 -16.80
N PHE A 163 7.07 -9.46 -15.93
CA PHE A 163 8.00 -10.55 -16.27
C PHE A 163 7.44 -11.45 -17.37
N LEU A 164 6.21 -11.96 -17.21
CA LEU A 164 5.57 -12.84 -18.17
C LEU A 164 5.35 -12.14 -19.51
N GLN A 165 4.88 -10.90 -19.53
CA GLN A 165 4.64 -10.17 -20.77
C GLN A 165 5.92 -9.93 -21.58
N THR A 166 7.06 -9.70 -20.91
CA THR A 166 8.36 -9.59 -21.58
C THR A 166 8.85 -10.93 -22.12
N ILE A 167 8.75 -12.02 -21.36
CA ILE A 167 9.24 -13.35 -21.80
C ILE A 167 8.38 -13.92 -22.91
N LEU A 168 7.05 -13.82 -22.79
CA LEU A 168 6.10 -14.32 -23.77
C LEU A 168 6.01 -13.43 -25.02
N ARG A 169 6.76 -12.32 -25.08
CA ARG A 169 6.81 -11.38 -26.20
C ARG A 169 5.42 -10.95 -26.66
N THR A 170 4.59 -10.53 -25.70
CA THR A 170 3.20 -10.13 -25.97
C THR A 170 3.18 -8.98 -26.98
N PRO A 171 2.35 -9.01 -28.05
CA PRO A 171 2.45 -8.07 -29.18
C PRO A 171 2.44 -6.58 -28.81
N ASN A 172 1.64 -6.21 -27.80
CA ASN A 172 1.45 -4.82 -27.36
C ASN A 172 2.43 -4.38 -26.25
N TRP A 173 3.33 -5.27 -25.79
CA TRP A 173 4.23 -4.98 -24.68
C TRP A 173 5.60 -4.51 -25.19
N ARG A 174 5.86 -3.20 -25.12
CA ARG A 174 7.14 -2.57 -25.50
C ARG A 174 7.56 -1.51 -24.47
N PRO A 175 8.15 -1.91 -23.33
CA PRO A 175 8.54 -0.98 -22.28
C PRO A 175 9.64 -0.04 -22.80
N ARG A 176 9.38 1.27 -22.76
CA ARG A 176 10.30 2.33 -23.24
C ARG A 176 11.23 2.89 -22.15
N PHE A 177 11.10 2.40 -20.90
CA PHE A 177 11.90 2.87 -19.78
C PHE A 177 13.33 2.31 -19.84
N LYS A 178 14.34 3.19 -19.79
CA LYS A 178 15.76 2.85 -20.01
C LYS A 178 16.32 1.79 -19.06
N TYR A 179 15.92 1.80 -17.79
CA TYR A 179 16.46 0.90 -16.76
C TYR A 179 15.57 -0.33 -16.49
N TYR A 180 14.60 -0.60 -17.37
CA TYR A 180 13.76 -1.79 -17.25
C TYR A 180 14.50 -3.04 -17.75
N HIS A 181 14.50 -4.10 -16.94
CA HIS A 181 14.95 -5.42 -17.34
C HIS A 181 14.07 -6.51 -16.69
N TRP A 182 13.81 -7.61 -17.40
CA TRP A 182 12.91 -8.67 -16.92
C TRP A 182 13.41 -9.33 -15.62
N SER A 183 14.73 -9.41 -15.42
CA SER A 183 15.31 -9.98 -14.21
C SER A 183 14.99 -9.16 -12.96
N LEU A 184 14.87 -7.84 -13.07
CA LEU A 184 14.48 -6.97 -11.95
C LEU A 184 13.06 -7.28 -11.49
N SER A 185 12.14 -7.48 -12.44
CA SER A 185 10.76 -7.91 -12.15
C SER A 185 10.73 -9.29 -11.49
N LEU A 186 11.56 -10.24 -11.96
CA LEU A 186 11.65 -11.58 -11.35
C LEU A 186 12.19 -11.53 -9.92
N ILE A 187 13.25 -10.74 -9.67
CA ILE A 187 13.80 -10.54 -8.33
C ILE A 187 12.75 -9.89 -7.43
N GLY A 188 12.03 -8.88 -7.92
CA GLY A 188 10.94 -8.24 -7.18
C GLY A 188 9.83 -9.22 -6.80
N LEU A 189 9.42 -10.09 -7.73
CA LEU A 189 8.46 -11.17 -7.48
C LEU A 189 8.97 -12.13 -6.40
N ALA A 190 10.21 -12.62 -6.54
CA ALA A 190 10.82 -13.54 -5.59
C ALA A 190 10.90 -12.93 -4.18
N LEU A 191 11.30 -11.66 -4.06
CA LEU A 191 11.32 -10.94 -2.78
C LEU A 191 9.92 -10.80 -2.18
N CYS A 192 8.90 -10.47 -2.98
CA CYS A 192 7.53 -10.36 -2.48
C CYS A 192 7.03 -11.71 -1.93
N ILE A 193 7.25 -12.80 -2.65
CA ILE A 193 6.86 -14.15 -2.22
C ILE A 193 7.61 -14.55 -0.95
N SER A 194 8.93 -14.36 -0.90
CA SER A 194 9.74 -14.70 0.27
C SER A 194 9.26 -13.97 1.53
N VAL A 195 9.06 -12.65 1.46
CA VAL A 195 8.57 -11.87 2.62
C VAL A 195 7.16 -12.29 3.05
N MET A 196 6.30 -12.63 2.08
CA MET A 196 4.95 -13.11 2.35
C MET A 196 4.97 -14.42 3.15
N PHE A 197 5.78 -15.41 2.73
CA PHE A 197 5.94 -16.68 3.44
C PHE A 197 6.63 -16.53 4.80
N MET A 198 7.61 -15.63 4.91
CA MET A 198 8.29 -15.35 6.18
C MET A 198 7.35 -14.73 7.23
N THR A 199 6.38 -13.92 6.79
CA THR A 199 5.46 -13.25 7.71
C THR A 199 4.37 -14.21 8.21
N SER A 200 3.69 -14.92 7.31
CA SER A 200 2.75 -15.99 7.66
C SER A 200 2.42 -16.85 6.44
N TRP A 201 2.92 -18.08 6.46
CA TRP A 201 2.71 -19.04 5.37
C TRP A 201 1.23 -19.41 5.18
N TYR A 202 0.44 -19.48 6.25
CA TYR A 202 -0.99 -19.85 6.16
C TYR A 202 -1.81 -18.77 5.44
N PHE A 203 -1.66 -17.50 5.86
CA PHE A 203 -2.35 -16.39 5.19
C PHE A 203 -1.86 -16.21 3.74
N ALA A 204 -0.56 -16.42 3.50
CA ALA A 204 0.03 -16.37 2.16
C ALA A 204 -0.64 -17.38 1.19
N LEU A 205 -0.82 -18.63 1.62
CA LEU A 205 -1.44 -19.67 0.82
C LEU A 205 -2.91 -19.37 0.51
N ILE A 206 -3.69 -18.96 1.51
CA ILE A 206 -5.10 -18.58 1.31
C ILE A 206 -5.21 -17.43 0.32
N ALA A 207 -4.38 -16.40 0.50
CA ALA A 207 -4.44 -15.21 -0.30
C ALA A 207 -4.06 -15.52 -1.77
N MET A 208 -3.00 -16.30 -2.01
CA MET A 208 -2.65 -16.76 -3.35
C MET A 208 -3.74 -17.65 -3.97
N GLY A 209 -4.34 -18.55 -3.19
CA GLY A 209 -5.45 -19.39 -3.65
C GLY A 209 -6.65 -18.56 -4.11
N MET A 210 -7.07 -17.58 -3.31
CA MET A 210 -8.14 -16.65 -3.69
C MET A 210 -7.80 -15.87 -4.97
N ALA A 211 -6.57 -15.40 -5.11
CA ALA A 211 -6.15 -14.67 -6.30
C ALA A 211 -6.16 -15.54 -7.56
N VAL A 212 -5.71 -16.80 -7.48
CA VAL A 212 -5.78 -17.76 -8.60
C VAL A 212 -7.22 -18.05 -8.98
N LEU A 213 -8.11 -18.22 -8.00
CA LEU A 213 -9.55 -18.42 -8.24
C LEU A 213 -10.16 -17.21 -8.96
N ILE A 214 -9.86 -16.00 -8.52
CA ILE A 214 -10.35 -14.77 -9.17
C ILE A 214 -9.80 -14.66 -10.60
N TYR A 215 -8.50 -14.91 -10.78
CA TYR A 215 -7.88 -14.88 -12.11
C TYR A 215 -8.54 -15.89 -13.06
N LYS A 216 -8.73 -17.13 -12.61
CA LYS A 216 -9.38 -18.19 -13.40
C LYS A 216 -10.85 -17.90 -13.67
N TYR A 217 -11.56 -17.29 -12.73
CA TYR A 217 -12.94 -16.84 -12.93
C TYR A 217 -13.04 -15.77 -14.02
N ILE A 218 -12.09 -14.83 -14.04
CA ILE A 218 -12.03 -13.79 -15.08
C ILE A 218 -11.64 -14.41 -16.43
N GLU A 219 -10.70 -15.34 -16.48
CA GLU A 219 -10.26 -16.01 -17.71
C GLU A 219 -11.34 -16.92 -18.33
N TYR A 220 -12.14 -17.59 -17.49
CA TYR A 220 -13.22 -18.45 -17.96
C TYR A 220 -14.35 -17.68 -18.66
N ARG A 221 -14.47 -16.38 -18.38
CA ARG A 221 -15.53 -15.52 -18.91
C ARG A 221 -15.04 -14.72 -20.10
#